data_AF-A0AAD6ZE21-F1
#
_entry.id   AF-A0AAD6ZE21-F1
#
_cell.length_a   1.000
_cell.length_b   1.000
_cell.length_c   1.000
_cell.angle_alpha   90.00
_cell.angle_beta   90.00
_cell.angle_gamma   90.00
#
_symmetry.space_group_name_H-M   'P 1'
#
loop_
_entity.id
_entity.type
_entity.pdbx_description
1 polymer ?
#
loop_
_entity_poly.entity_id
_entity_poly.type
_entity_poly.pdbx_seq_one_letter_code
_entity_poly.pdbx_strand_id
1 'polypeptide(L)'
;MTFPSAFDAFVPSGGPDFLAVSAIQPDYVPFTTLSAVPIDTAAHAASFAYAQKLTPPASFLHVLRCFYFALALLYTGFPSGTPGVPQIGFEELSMRLYHTTLLHDLGWSNNTEVLHHPAHAMTFELHGGFMAYEHLHTAAPDLDAQQVGDIVQSIVLHTSQWPSGNSSATQFLMSVSALFDIGGYNGTGIVGLNSSLLWHPKTIEEIEKAYPRGDFYQEGVGIFDREFVKKPNCLMSHYPGGLDALVKDLRVGPIVPEDSRARNVRGLKEPHFRD
;
A
#
# COMPACT_ATOMS: atom_id res chain seq x y z
N MET A 1 -17.30 14.02 5.17
CA MET A 1 -17.41 12.81 6.01
C MET A 1 -16.28 12.83 7.04
N THR A 2 -16.30 11.95 8.02
CA THR A 2 -15.19 11.73 8.97
C THR A 2 -14.79 10.27 8.87
N PHE A 3 -13.55 9.93 9.21
CA PHE A 3 -13.15 8.54 9.33
C PHE A 3 -14.08 7.80 10.31
N PRO A 4 -14.53 6.56 9.99
CA PRO A 4 -15.08 5.65 10.99
C PRO A 4 -14.17 5.52 12.21
N SER A 5 -14.73 5.31 13.40
CA SER A 5 -13.93 5.13 14.63
C SER A 5 -13.22 3.78 14.68
N ALA A 6 -13.71 2.79 13.96
CA ALA A 6 -13.14 1.45 13.85
C ALA A 6 -13.43 0.83 12.48
N PHE A 7 -12.69 -0.21 12.14
CA PHE A 7 -12.78 -0.98 10.91
C PHE A 7 -12.72 -2.47 11.22
N ASP A 8 -13.08 -3.32 10.27
CA ASP A 8 -12.83 -4.75 10.37
C ASP A 8 -11.32 -4.99 10.44
N ALA A 9 -10.84 -5.69 11.48
CA ALA A 9 -9.42 -5.98 11.67
C ALA A 9 -8.88 -6.99 10.65
N PHE A 10 -9.78 -7.78 10.04
CA PHE A 10 -9.47 -8.74 8.99
C PHE A 10 -10.47 -8.59 7.85
N VAL A 11 -9.96 -8.69 6.61
CA VAL A 11 -10.77 -8.63 5.39
C VAL A 11 -10.41 -9.78 4.46
N PRO A 12 -11.31 -10.20 3.56
CA PRO A 12 -10.97 -11.19 2.54
C PRO A 12 -9.79 -10.72 1.70
N SER A 13 -8.83 -11.62 1.44
CA SER A 13 -7.64 -11.28 0.64
C SER A 13 -7.96 -11.17 -0.86
N GLY A 14 -8.97 -11.90 -1.34
CA GLY A 14 -9.39 -11.91 -2.73
C GLY A 14 -10.27 -10.70 -3.09
N GLY A 15 -10.05 -10.10 -4.26
CA GLY A 15 -10.77 -8.90 -4.71
C GLY A 15 -12.30 -9.02 -4.71
N PRO A 16 -12.90 -10.08 -5.29
CA PRO A 16 -14.36 -10.24 -5.32
C PRO A 16 -14.99 -10.34 -3.93
N ASP A 17 -14.38 -11.14 -3.04
CA ASP A 17 -14.88 -11.34 -1.67
C ASP A 17 -14.71 -10.07 -0.83
N PHE A 18 -13.59 -9.34 -1.02
CA PHE A 18 -13.37 -8.04 -0.41
C PHE A 18 -14.45 -7.03 -0.83
N LEU A 19 -14.72 -6.91 -2.13
CA LEU A 19 -15.73 -6.00 -2.64
C LEU A 19 -17.12 -6.32 -2.09
N ALA A 20 -17.45 -7.61 -1.92
CA ALA A 20 -18.74 -8.06 -1.40
C ALA A 20 -19.01 -7.65 0.05
N VAL A 21 -17.95 -7.41 0.85
CA VAL A 21 -18.07 -6.93 2.24
C VAL A 21 -17.73 -5.45 2.40
N SER A 22 -17.30 -4.79 1.32
CA SER A 22 -16.97 -3.36 1.31
C SER A 22 -18.18 -2.50 0.97
N ALA A 23 -18.15 -1.24 1.42
CA ALA A 23 -19.08 -0.21 1.00
C ALA A 23 -18.38 0.84 0.13
N ILE A 24 -17.34 0.44 -0.61
CA ILE A 24 -16.45 1.37 -1.30
C ILE A 24 -17.22 2.20 -2.32
N GLN A 25 -17.07 3.51 -2.21
CA GLN A 25 -17.48 4.50 -3.19
C GLN A 25 -16.25 5.36 -3.50
N PRO A 26 -15.71 5.38 -4.73
CA PRO A 26 -14.51 6.17 -5.07
C PRO A 26 -14.86 7.66 -5.14
N ASP A 27 -15.35 8.23 -4.04
CA ASP A 27 -15.68 9.62 -3.85
C ASP A 27 -14.41 10.46 -3.68
N TYR A 28 -14.50 11.72 -4.09
CA TYR A 28 -13.40 12.65 -3.95
C TYR A 28 -13.10 12.94 -2.47
N VAL A 29 -11.85 12.75 -2.08
CA VAL A 29 -11.32 13.08 -0.75
C VAL A 29 -10.17 14.07 -0.94
N PRO A 30 -10.30 15.33 -0.47
CA PRO A 30 -9.21 16.29 -0.57
C PRO A 30 -7.95 15.80 0.15
N PHE A 31 -6.77 16.04 -0.42
CA PHE A 31 -5.51 15.69 0.24
C PHE A 31 -5.38 16.34 1.63
N THR A 32 -5.91 17.56 1.80
CA THR A 32 -5.92 18.25 3.10
C THR A 32 -6.63 17.46 4.20
N THR A 33 -7.67 16.69 3.85
CA THR A 33 -8.39 15.81 4.79
C THR A 33 -7.50 14.63 5.21
N LEU A 34 -6.78 14.04 4.26
CA LEU A 34 -5.90 12.90 4.51
C LEU A 34 -4.65 13.32 5.31
N SER A 35 -4.06 14.48 4.97
CA SER A 35 -2.89 15.03 5.65
C SER A 35 -3.17 15.54 7.07
N ALA A 36 -4.44 15.67 7.45
CA ALA A 36 -4.84 16.08 8.80
C ALA A 36 -4.85 14.92 9.81
N VAL A 37 -4.65 13.67 9.37
CA VAL A 37 -4.55 12.51 10.26
C VAL A 37 -3.27 12.63 11.11
N PRO A 38 -3.36 12.63 12.45
CA PRO A 38 -2.21 12.85 13.31
C PRO A 38 -1.34 11.58 13.36
N ILE A 39 -0.13 11.68 12.80
CA ILE A 39 0.88 10.62 12.75
C ILE A 39 2.21 11.08 13.34
N ASP A 40 2.24 12.24 13.98
CA ASP A 40 3.45 12.87 14.52
C ASP A 40 3.65 12.47 16.00
N THR A 41 4.15 11.26 16.21
CA THR A 41 4.66 10.82 17.52
C THR A 41 6.16 10.56 17.43
N ALA A 42 6.86 10.52 18.58
CA ALA A 42 8.31 10.26 18.59
C ALA A 42 8.69 8.91 17.95
N ALA A 43 7.87 7.87 18.15
CA ALA A 43 8.06 6.55 17.54
C ALA A 43 7.88 6.60 16.00
N HIS A 44 6.92 7.38 15.54
CA HIS A 44 6.65 7.57 14.11
C HIS A 44 7.79 8.35 13.42
N ALA A 45 8.32 9.39 14.09
CA ALA A 45 9.44 10.18 13.59
C ALA A 45 10.70 9.33 13.37
N ALA A 46 10.96 8.35 14.23
CA ALA A 46 12.10 7.44 14.07
C ALA A 46 11.97 6.54 12.84
N SER A 47 10.79 5.95 12.59
CA SER A 47 10.54 5.18 11.35
C SER A 47 10.60 6.05 10.10
N PHE A 48 10.09 7.28 10.15
CA PHE A 48 10.18 8.22 9.03
C PHE A 48 11.64 8.53 8.69
N ALA A 49 12.44 8.90 9.69
CA ALA A 49 13.86 9.21 9.50
C ALA A 49 14.66 8.00 9.00
N TYR A 50 14.34 6.81 9.52
CA TYR A 50 14.98 5.57 9.11
C TYR A 50 14.67 5.22 7.65
N ALA A 51 13.40 5.26 7.26
CA ALA A 51 12.98 5.08 5.87
C ALA A 51 13.63 6.11 4.96
N GLN A 52 13.56 7.41 5.29
CA GLN A 52 14.13 8.49 4.50
C GLN A 52 15.65 8.35 4.29
N LYS A 53 16.37 7.88 5.33
CA LYS A 53 17.81 7.62 5.25
C LYS A 53 18.15 6.46 4.32
N LEU A 54 17.34 5.40 4.37
CA LEU A 54 17.67 4.15 3.71
C LEU A 54 17.09 4.04 2.31
N THR A 55 15.92 4.57 2.02
CA THR A 55 15.28 4.43 0.71
C THR A 55 15.73 5.54 -0.26
N PRO A 56 15.92 5.24 -1.56
CA PRO A 56 16.12 6.26 -2.58
C PRO A 56 15.00 7.32 -2.58
N PRO A 57 15.27 8.57 -3.04
CA PRO A 57 14.32 9.67 -2.93
C PRO A 57 12.95 9.39 -3.57
N ALA A 58 12.88 8.82 -4.79
CA ALA A 58 11.59 8.58 -5.42
C ALA A 58 10.86 7.37 -4.83
N SER A 59 11.58 6.34 -4.39
CA SER A 59 11.04 5.25 -3.53
C SER A 59 10.51 5.78 -2.20
N PHE A 60 11.16 6.77 -1.59
CA PHE A 60 10.63 7.38 -0.36
C PHE A 60 9.31 8.10 -0.61
N LEU A 61 9.17 8.78 -1.75
CA LEU A 61 7.89 9.38 -2.13
C LEU A 61 6.82 8.33 -2.43
N HIS A 62 7.20 7.16 -2.96
CA HIS A 62 6.30 6.01 -3.14
C HIS A 62 5.71 5.52 -1.83
N VAL A 63 6.53 5.31 -0.79
CA VAL A 63 6.01 4.86 0.52
C VAL A 63 5.02 5.86 1.11
N LEU A 64 5.27 7.16 0.94
CA LEU A 64 4.34 8.21 1.39
C LEU A 64 3.03 8.20 0.60
N ARG A 65 3.08 8.07 -0.74
CA ARG A 65 1.86 7.93 -1.55
C ARG A 65 1.02 6.72 -1.12
N CYS A 66 1.66 5.58 -0.87
CA CYS A 66 0.98 4.36 -0.42
C CYS A 66 0.19 4.59 0.88
N PHE A 67 0.77 5.32 1.84
CA PHE A 67 0.06 5.69 3.07
C PHE A 67 -1.19 6.52 2.79
N TYR A 68 -1.09 7.53 1.92
CA TYR A 68 -2.26 8.37 1.61
C TYR A 68 -3.30 7.67 0.74
N PHE A 69 -2.92 6.73 -0.13
CA PHE A 69 -3.88 5.88 -0.83
C PHE A 69 -4.62 4.96 0.13
N ALA A 70 -3.93 4.37 1.11
CA ALA A 70 -4.56 3.57 2.16
C ALA A 70 -5.56 4.40 2.99
N LEU A 71 -5.18 5.63 3.40
CA LEU A 71 -6.08 6.53 4.10
C LEU A 71 -7.30 6.93 3.23
N ALA A 72 -7.09 7.19 1.95
CA ALA A 72 -8.19 7.50 1.03
C ALA A 72 -9.18 6.32 0.96
N LEU A 73 -8.69 5.08 0.87
CA LEU A 73 -9.52 3.89 0.83
C LEU A 73 -10.28 3.64 2.14
N LEU A 74 -9.64 3.87 3.29
CA LEU A 74 -10.30 3.86 4.60
C LEU A 74 -11.45 4.87 4.67
N TYR A 75 -11.26 6.06 4.11
CA TYR A 75 -12.26 7.11 4.12
C TYR A 75 -13.46 6.79 3.22
N THR A 76 -13.26 6.00 2.16
CA THR A 76 -14.24 5.79 1.09
C THR A 76 -15.06 4.51 1.20
N GLY A 77 -15.11 3.87 2.38
CA GLY A 77 -16.01 2.73 2.61
C GLY A 77 -15.31 1.39 2.76
N PHE A 78 -14.09 1.38 3.30
CA PHE A 78 -13.43 0.15 3.74
C PHE A 78 -14.32 -0.63 4.74
N PRO A 79 -14.27 -1.98 4.75
CA PRO A 79 -15.11 -2.80 5.62
C PRO A 79 -15.06 -2.40 7.11
N SER A 80 -16.23 -2.33 7.74
CA SER A 80 -16.41 -1.93 9.13
C SER A 80 -17.71 -2.50 9.67
N GLY A 81 -17.68 -3.04 10.89
CA GLY A 81 -18.85 -3.56 11.59
C GLY A 81 -19.40 -4.86 11.01
N THR A 82 -18.60 -5.64 10.27
CA THR A 82 -19.03 -6.93 9.75
C THR A 82 -19.31 -7.91 10.90
N PRO A 83 -20.49 -8.56 10.96
CA PRO A 83 -20.82 -9.48 12.03
C PRO A 83 -19.79 -10.61 12.20
N GLY A 84 -19.27 -10.76 13.43
CA GLY A 84 -18.32 -11.80 13.77
C GLY A 84 -16.85 -11.50 13.42
N VAL A 85 -16.57 -10.33 12.83
CA VAL A 85 -15.20 -9.89 12.53
C VAL A 85 -14.67 -8.98 13.66
N PRO A 86 -13.50 -9.27 14.26
CA PRO A 86 -12.88 -8.37 15.22
C PRO A 86 -12.70 -6.96 14.64
N GLN A 87 -12.84 -5.93 15.46
CA GLN A 87 -12.69 -4.54 15.02
C GLN A 87 -11.33 -3.98 15.47
N ILE A 88 -10.75 -3.08 14.68
CA ILE A 88 -9.55 -2.32 14.99
C ILE A 88 -9.88 -0.82 15.00
N GLY A 89 -9.41 -0.09 16.01
CA GLY A 89 -9.62 1.36 16.10
C GLY A 89 -8.88 2.12 14.99
N PHE A 90 -9.44 3.22 14.52
CA PHE A 90 -8.81 4.03 13.45
C PHE A 90 -7.41 4.51 13.78
N GLU A 91 -7.17 4.94 15.02
CA GLU A 91 -5.86 5.40 15.49
C GLU A 91 -4.81 4.28 15.41
N GLU A 92 -5.16 3.09 15.91
CA GLU A 92 -4.27 1.93 15.88
C GLU A 92 -4.00 1.45 14.44
N LEU A 93 -5.04 1.35 13.60
CA LEU A 93 -4.86 0.97 12.20
C LEU A 93 -4.01 1.99 11.44
N SER A 94 -4.23 3.30 11.67
CA SER A 94 -3.44 4.36 11.05
C SER A 94 -1.97 4.31 11.46
N MET A 95 -1.68 4.02 12.73
CA MET A 95 -0.31 3.80 13.21
C MET A 95 0.34 2.60 12.53
N ARG A 96 -0.34 1.45 12.49
CA ARG A 96 0.20 0.24 11.85
C ARG A 96 0.44 0.45 10.36
N LEU A 97 -0.47 1.13 9.67
CA LEU A 97 -0.30 1.52 8.26
C LEU A 97 0.88 2.45 8.07
N TYR A 98 1.06 3.44 8.94
CA TYR A 98 2.16 4.38 8.85
C TYR A 98 3.52 3.67 8.94
N HIS A 99 3.72 2.80 9.94
CA HIS A 99 4.95 2.01 10.04
C HIS A 99 5.13 1.02 8.89
N THR A 100 4.06 0.31 8.52
CA THR A 100 4.11 -0.66 7.42
C THR A 100 4.50 0.02 6.12
N THR A 101 3.83 1.12 5.77
CA THR A 101 4.08 1.84 4.51
C THR A 101 5.49 2.40 4.46
N LEU A 102 5.97 3.08 5.50
CA LEU A 102 7.34 3.62 5.52
C LEU A 102 8.42 2.55 5.38
N LEU A 103 8.20 1.36 5.93
CA LEU A 103 9.24 0.35 6.09
C LEU A 103 9.16 -0.80 5.07
N HIS A 104 8.09 -0.90 4.27
CA HIS A 104 7.89 -2.09 3.41
C HIS A 104 8.99 -2.30 2.35
N ASP A 105 9.54 -1.21 1.83
CA ASP A 105 10.55 -1.20 0.77
C ASP A 105 11.99 -1.05 1.28
N LEU A 106 12.25 -1.25 2.58
CA LEU A 106 13.62 -1.18 3.10
C LEU A 106 14.55 -2.17 2.40
N GLY A 107 14.10 -3.42 2.24
CA GLY A 107 14.87 -4.47 1.57
C GLY A 107 15.06 -4.22 0.08
N TRP A 108 14.26 -3.32 -0.51
CA TRP A 108 14.34 -2.90 -1.91
C TRP A 108 15.55 -1.97 -2.14
N SER A 109 16.03 -1.26 -1.13
CA SER A 109 17.06 -0.23 -1.28
C SER A 109 18.47 -0.74 -1.66
N ASN A 110 19.24 0.12 -2.35
CA ASN A 110 20.67 -0.06 -2.63
C ASN A 110 21.60 0.60 -1.58
N ASN A 111 21.05 1.08 -0.46
CA ASN A 111 21.84 1.66 0.62
C ASN A 111 22.85 0.63 1.18
N THR A 112 24.06 1.08 1.51
CA THR A 112 25.14 0.22 2.01
C THR A 112 24.78 -0.50 3.30
N GLU A 113 23.98 0.09 4.20
CA GLU A 113 23.50 -0.57 5.42
C GLU A 113 22.55 -1.73 5.09
N VAL A 114 21.66 -1.52 4.10
CA VAL A 114 20.72 -2.53 3.61
C VAL A 114 21.47 -3.68 2.93
N LEU A 115 22.44 -3.37 2.06
CA LEU A 115 23.19 -4.40 1.33
C LEU A 115 24.12 -5.26 2.20
N HIS A 116 24.56 -4.76 3.37
CA HIS A 116 25.38 -5.52 4.31
C HIS A 116 24.58 -6.26 5.39
N HIS A 117 23.27 -6.07 5.44
CA HIS A 117 22.43 -6.73 6.42
C HIS A 117 22.44 -8.27 6.19
N PRO A 118 22.47 -9.11 7.26
CA PRO A 118 22.57 -10.57 7.11
C PRO A 118 21.45 -11.20 6.28
N ALA A 119 20.26 -10.60 6.27
CA ALA A 119 19.12 -11.10 5.50
C ALA A 119 19.10 -10.63 4.03
N HIS A 120 20.11 -9.88 3.54
CA HIS A 120 20.09 -9.30 2.17
C HIS A 120 20.00 -10.33 1.05
N ALA A 121 20.40 -11.58 1.30
CA ALA A 121 20.31 -12.69 0.34
C ALA A 121 18.89 -13.27 0.19
N MET A 122 17.96 -12.90 1.08
CA MET A 122 16.54 -13.25 0.97
C MET A 122 15.83 -12.32 -0.01
N THR A 123 14.61 -12.67 -0.41
CA THR A 123 13.70 -11.77 -1.14
C THR A 123 13.56 -10.44 -0.38
N PHE A 124 13.43 -9.33 -1.11
CA PHE A 124 13.43 -7.99 -0.49
C PHE A 124 12.31 -7.81 0.55
N GLU A 125 11.19 -8.51 0.43
CA GLU A 125 10.07 -8.46 1.37
C GLU A 125 10.44 -9.09 2.72
N LEU A 126 11.10 -10.26 2.71
CA LEU A 126 11.60 -10.88 3.94
C LEU A 126 12.73 -10.06 4.53
N HIS A 127 13.66 -9.61 3.69
CA HIS A 127 14.78 -8.78 4.11
C HIS A 127 14.30 -7.49 4.78
N GLY A 128 13.40 -6.76 4.12
CA GLY A 128 12.79 -5.54 4.64
C GLY A 128 11.99 -5.80 5.92
N GLY A 129 11.27 -6.93 5.99
CA GLY A 129 10.57 -7.36 7.20
C GLY A 129 11.50 -7.56 8.41
N PHE A 130 12.65 -8.22 8.23
CA PHE A 130 13.65 -8.36 9.30
C PHE A 130 14.21 -7.02 9.75
N MET A 131 14.60 -6.15 8.80
CA MET A 131 15.09 -4.81 9.14
C MET A 131 14.04 -3.96 9.87
N ALA A 132 12.78 -4.05 9.43
CA ALA A 132 11.66 -3.36 10.08
C ALA A 132 11.44 -3.88 11.50
N TYR A 133 11.49 -5.20 11.71
CA TYR A 133 11.37 -5.81 13.04
C TYR A 133 12.47 -5.30 14.00
N GLU A 134 13.73 -5.33 13.58
CA GLU A 134 14.86 -4.87 14.38
C GLU A 134 14.76 -3.37 14.72
N HIS A 135 14.38 -2.56 13.72
CA HIS A 135 14.15 -1.13 13.91
C HIS A 135 13.02 -0.86 14.91
N LEU A 136 11.84 -1.48 14.73
CA LEU A 136 10.68 -1.26 15.60
C LEU A 136 10.96 -1.71 17.03
N HIS A 137 11.65 -2.83 17.23
CA HIS A 137 12.02 -3.30 18.55
C HIS A 137 12.90 -2.31 19.33
N THR A 138 13.72 -1.52 18.61
CA THR A 138 14.62 -0.54 19.21
C THR A 138 13.98 0.85 19.33
N ALA A 139 13.30 1.30 18.27
CA ALA A 139 12.85 2.67 18.10
C ALA A 139 11.40 2.91 18.52
N ALA A 140 10.61 1.84 18.67
CA ALA A 140 9.20 1.90 19.06
C ALA A 140 8.88 0.85 20.15
N PRO A 141 9.54 0.91 21.33
CA PRO A 141 9.39 -0.09 22.38
C PRO A 141 7.99 -0.14 23.01
N ASP A 142 7.15 0.87 22.76
CA ASP A 142 5.77 0.92 23.24
C ASP A 142 4.81 0.08 22.37
N LEU A 143 5.25 -0.38 21.19
CA LEU A 143 4.46 -1.29 20.37
C LEU A 143 4.48 -2.70 20.96
N ASP A 144 3.30 -3.28 21.14
CA ASP A 144 3.20 -4.65 21.62
C ASP A 144 3.55 -5.69 20.53
N ALA A 145 3.68 -6.95 20.94
CA ALA A 145 4.05 -8.03 20.03
C ALA A 145 3.03 -8.27 18.90
N GLN A 146 1.74 -7.98 19.13
CA GLN A 146 0.70 -8.13 18.12
C GLN A 146 0.78 -7.01 17.08
N GLN A 147 1.06 -5.78 17.50
CA GLN A 147 1.26 -4.62 16.63
C GLN A 147 2.51 -4.79 15.77
N VAL A 148 3.65 -5.13 16.38
CA VAL A 148 4.90 -5.40 15.65
C VAL A 148 4.73 -6.59 14.71
N GLY A 149 4.07 -7.66 15.16
CA GLY A 149 3.79 -8.85 14.35
C GLY A 149 2.95 -8.51 13.11
N ASP A 150 1.88 -7.74 13.25
CA ASP A 150 1.02 -7.34 12.13
C ASP A 150 1.76 -6.43 11.14
N ILE A 151 2.56 -5.46 11.62
CA ILE A 151 3.36 -4.58 10.76
C ILE A 151 4.36 -5.40 9.95
N VAL A 152 5.16 -6.25 10.61
CA VAL A 152 6.21 -7.03 9.96
C VAL A 152 5.63 -8.07 9.00
N GLN A 153 4.55 -8.75 9.40
CA GLN A 153 3.86 -9.70 8.53
C GLN A 153 3.24 -8.99 7.31
N SER A 154 2.69 -7.79 7.49
CA SER A 154 2.18 -6.97 6.39
C SER A 154 3.27 -6.60 5.40
N ILE A 155 4.46 -6.23 5.88
CA ILE A 155 5.64 -5.97 5.04
C ILE A 155 6.06 -7.23 4.29
N VAL A 156 6.17 -8.37 4.95
CA VAL A 156 6.62 -9.62 4.28
C VAL A 156 5.65 -10.06 3.17
N LEU A 157 4.36 -9.79 3.33
CA LEU A 157 3.32 -10.27 2.42
C LEU A 157 2.85 -9.20 1.41
N HIS A 158 3.42 -7.99 1.39
CA HIS A 158 2.81 -6.87 0.66
C HIS A 158 2.75 -7.09 -0.87
N THR A 159 3.67 -7.87 -1.43
CA THR A 159 3.71 -8.23 -2.87
C THR A 159 2.91 -9.47 -3.22
N SER A 160 2.52 -10.24 -2.19
CA SER A 160 1.86 -11.53 -2.36
C SER A 160 0.36 -11.34 -2.57
N GLN A 161 -0.15 -11.91 -3.66
CA GLN A 161 -1.56 -11.85 -3.99
C GLN A 161 -2.22 -13.20 -3.72
N TRP A 162 -3.27 -13.19 -2.88
CA TRP A 162 -3.97 -14.41 -2.48
C TRP A 162 -5.41 -14.36 -3.01
N PRO A 163 -5.85 -15.33 -3.83
CA PRO A 163 -7.20 -15.34 -4.37
C PRO A 163 -8.28 -15.65 -3.32
N SER A 164 -7.89 -16.13 -2.15
CA SER A 164 -8.77 -16.50 -1.05
C SER A 164 -8.04 -16.42 0.31
N GLY A 165 -8.80 -16.52 1.40
CA GLY A 165 -8.29 -16.36 2.76
C GLY A 165 -8.54 -14.96 3.32
N ASN A 166 -7.93 -14.68 4.47
CA ASN A 166 -8.06 -13.40 5.15
C ASN A 166 -6.70 -12.73 5.32
N SER A 167 -6.71 -11.42 5.14
CA SER A 167 -5.62 -10.51 5.44
C SER A 167 -5.98 -9.70 6.68
N SER A 168 -4.99 -9.22 7.44
CA SER A 168 -5.27 -8.09 8.32
C SER A 168 -5.62 -6.86 7.48
N ALA A 169 -6.37 -5.91 8.06
CA ALA A 169 -6.65 -4.65 7.40
C ALA A 169 -5.36 -3.93 6.97
N THR A 170 -4.34 -3.93 7.84
CA THR A 170 -3.01 -3.38 7.58
C THR A 170 -2.39 -3.98 6.32
N GLN A 171 -2.34 -5.32 6.23
CA GLN A 171 -1.72 -6.02 5.11
C GLN A 171 -2.47 -5.74 3.80
N PHE A 172 -3.80 -5.82 3.80
CA PHE A 172 -4.60 -5.60 2.60
C PHE A 172 -4.41 -4.17 2.05
N LEU A 173 -4.55 -3.17 2.92
CA LEU A 173 -4.41 -1.76 2.58
C LEU A 173 -3.00 -1.44 2.08
N MET A 174 -1.96 -2.03 2.67
CA MET A 174 -0.59 -1.90 2.18
C MET A 174 -0.46 -2.49 0.78
N SER A 175 -0.82 -3.76 0.58
CA SER A 175 -0.69 -4.45 -0.71
C SER A 175 -1.42 -3.72 -1.83
N VAL A 176 -2.69 -3.36 -1.60
CA VAL A 176 -3.50 -2.70 -2.62
C VAL A 176 -2.95 -1.31 -2.96
N SER A 177 -2.41 -0.58 -1.99
CA SER A 177 -1.85 0.76 -2.20
C SER A 177 -0.49 0.72 -2.91
N ALA A 178 0.40 -0.21 -2.55
CA ALA A 178 1.68 -0.38 -3.24
C ALA A 178 1.51 -0.80 -4.68
N LEU A 179 0.69 -1.83 -4.92
CA LEU A 179 0.41 -2.32 -6.28
C LEU A 179 -0.30 -1.26 -7.12
N PHE A 180 -1.18 -0.46 -6.50
CA PHE A 180 -1.81 0.66 -7.19
C PHE A 180 -0.81 1.76 -7.54
N ASP A 181 0.12 2.14 -6.65
CA ASP A 181 1.13 3.14 -7.01
C ASP A 181 2.08 2.64 -8.11
N ILE A 182 2.33 1.34 -8.18
CA ILE A 182 3.12 0.72 -9.24
C ILE A 182 2.35 0.70 -10.57
N GLY A 183 1.12 0.19 -10.56
CA GLY A 183 0.35 -0.14 -11.77
C GLY A 183 -0.66 0.91 -12.25
N GLY A 184 -1.11 1.76 -11.33
CA GLY A 184 -2.20 2.71 -11.53
C GLY A 184 -3.54 2.05 -11.85
N TYR A 185 -4.44 2.77 -12.52
CA TYR A 185 -5.79 2.28 -12.85
C TYR A 185 -5.82 1.11 -13.84
N ASN A 186 -4.74 0.91 -14.59
CA ASN A 186 -4.63 -0.18 -15.57
C ASN A 186 -3.80 -1.35 -15.07
N GLY A 187 -3.23 -1.26 -13.86
CA GLY A 187 -2.47 -2.35 -13.25
C GLY A 187 -3.39 -3.51 -12.86
N THR A 188 -2.85 -4.72 -12.86
CA THR A 188 -3.59 -5.93 -12.49
C THR A 188 -3.94 -6.01 -11.00
N GLY A 189 -3.32 -5.15 -10.16
CA GLY A 189 -3.73 -4.92 -8.78
C GLY A 189 -3.72 -6.20 -7.94
N ILE A 190 -4.64 -6.30 -6.98
CA ILE A 190 -4.96 -7.56 -6.32
C ILE A 190 -5.82 -8.40 -7.28
N VAL A 191 -5.58 -9.71 -7.36
CA VAL A 191 -6.36 -10.62 -8.22
C VAL A 191 -7.88 -10.38 -8.06
N GLY A 192 -8.51 -10.04 -9.18
CA GLY A 192 -9.96 -9.80 -9.26
C GLY A 192 -10.42 -8.45 -8.74
N LEU A 193 -9.51 -7.51 -8.47
CA LEU A 193 -9.82 -6.16 -7.99
C LEU A 193 -9.42 -5.11 -9.03
N ASN A 194 -10.40 -4.37 -9.54
CA ASN A 194 -10.15 -3.27 -10.47
C ASN A 194 -9.88 -1.97 -9.68
N SER A 195 -8.65 -1.45 -9.76
CA SER A 195 -8.23 -0.23 -9.07
C SER A 195 -9.09 1.00 -9.40
N SER A 196 -9.76 1.04 -10.56
CA SER A 196 -10.67 2.15 -10.91
C SER A 196 -11.92 2.23 -10.04
N LEU A 197 -12.20 1.18 -9.26
CA LEU A 197 -13.31 1.13 -8.31
C LEU A 197 -12.94 1.67 -6.92
N LEU A 198 -11.66 1.88 -6.63
CA LEU A 198 -11.18 2.11 -5.26
C LEU A 198 -10.92 3.58 -4.91
N TRP A 199 -10.44 4.36 -5.88
CA TRP A 199 -10.03 5.74 -5.62
C TRP A 199 -10.57 6.71 -6.67
N HIS A 200 -10.93 7.91 -6.22
CA HIS A 200 -11.31 9.00 -7.10
C HIS A 200 -10.09 9.63 -7.80
N PRO A 201 -10.12 9.90 -9.12
CA PRO A 201 -8.99 10.46 -9.85
C PRO A 201 -8.41 11.75 -9.26
N LYS A 202 -9.27 12.68 -8.84
CA LYS A 202 -8.83 13.95 -8.23
C LYS A 202 -8.08 13.75 -6.90
N THR A 203 -8.46 12.76 -6.10
CA THR A 203 -7.74 12.41 -4.85
C THR A 203 -6.31 11.98 -5.19
N ILE A 204 -6.18 11.13 -6.22
CA ILE A 204 -4.87 10.64 -6.69
C ILE A 204 -4.01 11.80 -7.21
N GLU A 205 -4.57 12.69 -8.02
CA GLU A 205 -3.85 13.85 -8.54
C GLU A 205 -3.32 14.77 -7.44
N GLU A 206 -4.11 15.00 -6.38
CA GLU A 206 -3.65 15.82 -5.25
C GLU A 206 -2.55 15.13 -4.44
N ILE A 207 -2.62 13.81 -4.27
CA ILE A 207 -1.56 13.00 -3.64
C ILE A 207 -0.28 13.01 -4.49
N GLU A 208 -0.37 12.79 -5.80
CA GLU A 208 0.79 12.84 -6.71
C GLU A 208 1.39 14.25 -6.80
N LYS A 209 0.56 15.30 -6.65
CA LYS A 209 1.04 16.67 -6.58
C LYS A 209 1.82 16.94 -5.28
N ALA A 210 1.38 16.38 -4.15
CA ALA A 210 2.07 16.50 -2.87
C ALA A 210 3.34 15.65 -2.81
N TYR A 211 3.31 14.45 -3.41
CA TYR A 211 4.42 13.49 -3.43
C TYR A 211 4.68 12.99 -4.86
N PRO A 212 5.39 13.77 -5.69
CA PRO A 212 5.63 13.44 -7.09
C PRO A 212 6.28 12.08 -7.29
N ARG A 213 5.92 11.38 -8.39
CA ARG A 213 6.51 10.08 -8.73
C ARG A 213 8.01 10.15 -9.02
N GLY A 214 8.50 11.29 -9.52
CA GLY A 214 9.90 11.49 -9.86
C GLY A 214 10.45 10.37 -10.75
N ASP A 215 11.66 9.92 -10.43
CA ASP A 215 12.37 8.86 -11.15
C ASP A 215 12.06 7.45 -10.60
N PHE A 216 10.92 7.24 -9.91
CA PHE A 216 10.60 5.96 -9.24
C PHE A 216 10.78 4.73 -10.12
N TYR A 217 10.34 4.81 -11.39
CA TYR A 217 10.56 3.73 -12.35
C TYR A 217 12.04 3.44 -12.60
N GLN A 218 12.86 4.48 -12.81
CA GLN A 218 14.29 4.33 -13.08
C GLN A 218 15.04 3.80 -11.85
N GLU A 219 14.67 4.26 -10.65
CA GLU A 219 15.20 3.73 -9.39
C GLU A 219 14.86 2.23 -9.25
N GLY A 220 13.67 1.80 -9.69
CA GLY A 220 13.25 0.39 -9.69
C GLY A 220 13.99 -0.53 -10.66
N VAL A 221 14.42 -0.02 -11.84
CA VAL A 221 15.08 -0.84 -12.88
C VAL A 221 16.35 -1.53 -12.36
N GLY A 222 17.21 -0.81 -11.62
CA GLY A 222 18.43 -1.39 -11.07
C GLY A 222 18.16 -2.45 -9.99
N ILE A 223 16.97 -2.42 -9.40
CA ILE A 223 16.55 -3.33 -8.33
C ILE A 223 15.92 -4.59 -8.93
N PHE A 224 15.28 -4.48 -10.09
CA PHE A 224 14.78 -5.66 -10.81
C PHE A 224 15.90 -6.63 -11.18
N ASP A 225 17.06 -6.16 -11.62
CA ASP A 225 18.21 -7.05 -11.84
C ASP A 225 18.62 -7.77 -10.54
N ARG A 226 18.75 -7.02 -9.43
CA ARG A 226 19.14 -7.59 -8.15
C ARG A 226 18.12 -8.62 -7.62
N GLU A 227 16.83 -8.31 -7.67
CA GLU A 227 15.81 -9.18 -7.10
C GLU A 227 15.41 -10.32 -8.03
N PHE A 228 15.21 -10.08 -9.32
CA PHE A 228 14.72 -11.13 -10.22
C PHE A 228 15.81 -11.97 -10.86
N VAL A 229 16.99 -11.38 -11.12
CA VAL A 229 18.11 -12.13 -11.74
C VAL A 229 18.97 -12.80 -10.69
N LYS A 230 19.36 -12.08 -9.62
CA LYS A 230 20.25 -12.64 -8.59
C LYS A 230 19.53 -13.50 -7.55
N LYS A 231 18.20 -13.32 -7.40
CA LYS A 231 17.35 -14.09 -6.49
C LYS A 231 16.14 -14.66 -7.25
N PRO A 232 16.33 -15.65 -8.13
CA PRO A 232 15.26 -16.18 -8.99
C PRO A 232 14.10 -16.85 -8.22
N ASN A 233 14.25 -17.02 -6.90
CA ASN A 233 13.22 -17.49 -5.97
C ASN A 233 12.61 -16.37 -5.11
N CYS A 234 12.75 -15.10 -5.51
CA CYS A 234 12.14 -13.98 -4.79
C CYS A 234 10.60 -14.04 -4.87
N LEU A 235 9.91 -13.59 -3.83
CA LEU A 235 8.45 -13.69 -3.72
C LEU A 235 7.75 -12.95 -4.87
N MET A 236 8.24 -11.76 -5.23
CA MET A 236 7.74 -11.01 -6.38
C MET A 236 7.87 -11.78 -7.72
N SER A 237 8.75 -12.78 -7.86
CA SER A 237 8.78 -13.64 -9.07
C SER A 237 7.51 -14.47 -9.24
N HIS A 238 6.72 -14.61 -8.17
CA HIS A 238 5.42 -15.27 -8.17
C HIS A 238 4.25 -14.31 -8.45
N TYR A 239 4.53 -13.06 -8.84
CA TYR A 239 3.51 -12.14 -9.33
C TYR A 239 2.64 -12.83 -10.40
N PRO A 240 1.31 -12.67 -10.40
CA PRO A 240 0.46 -13.31 -11.41
C PRO A 240 0.88 -12.94 -12.83
N GLY A 241 1.27 -13.94 -13.63
CA GLY A 241 1.83 -13.73 -14.98
C GLY A 241 3.34 -13.48 -15.02
N GLY A 242 4.03 -13.55 -13.88
CA GLY A 242 5.48 -13.44 -13.73
C GLY A 242 6.01 -12.01 -13.88
N LEU A 243 7.34 -11.90 -14.01
CA LEU A 243 8.04 -10.62 -14.16
C LEU A 243 7.55 -9.82 -15.37
N ASP A 244 7.26 -10.47 -16.50
CA ASP A 244 6.78 -9.78 -17.71
C ASP A 244 5.45 -9.06 -17.48
N ALA A 245 4.54 -9.67 -16.70
CA ALA A 245 3.28 -9.06 -16.33
C ALA A 245 3.50 -7.86 -15.39
N LEU A 246 4.36 -8.00 -14.38
CA LEU A 246 4.73 -6.90 -13.49
C LEU A 246 5.33 -5.72 -14.27
N VAL A 247 6.27 -5.99 -15.18
CA VAL A 247 6.93 -4.96 -15.99
C VAL A 247 5.94 -4.25 -16.90
N LYS A 248 4.94 -4.96 -17.44
CA LYS A 248 3.87 -4.37 -18.25
C LYS A 248 2.96 -3.45 -17.43
N ASP A 249 2.74 -3.77 -16.16
CA ASP A 249 1.91 -2.97 -15.27
C ASP A 249 2.63 -1.70 -14.81
N LEU A 250 3.96 -1.69 -14.76
CA LEU A 250 4.74 -0.53 -14.30
C LEU A 250 4.36 0.77 -15.02
N ARG A 251 3.90 1.74 -14.22
CA ARG A 251 3.52 3.06 -14.71
C ARG A 251 4.68 4.06 -14.63
N VAL A 252 5.20 4.44 -15.80
CA VAL A 252 6.28 5.43 -15.96
C VAL A 252 5.78 6.89 -15.88
N GLY A 253 4.48 7.12 -16.10
CA GLY A 253 3.85 8.46 -16.07
C GLY A 253 2.86 8.65 -14.92
N PRO A 254 1.96 9.66 -15.00
CA PRO A 254 0.91 9.86 -14.02
C PRO A 254 0.04 8.61 -13.85
N ILE A 255 -0.41 8.39 -12.61
CA ILE A 255 -1.29 7.26 -12.26
C ILE A 255 -2.64 7.38 -12.97
N VAL A 256 -3.21 8.59 -12.98
CA VAL A 256 -4.48 8.90 -13.64
C VAL A 256 -4.23 9.11 -15.14
N PRO A 257 -4.75 8.24 -16.03
CA PRO A 257 -4.67 8.44 -17.46
C PRO A 257 -5.39 9.73 -17.89
N GLU A 258 -4.86 10.47 -18.87
CA GLU A 258 -5.47 11.72 -19.33
C GLU A 258 -6.92 11.55 -19.82
N ASP A 259 -7.26 10.38 -20.40
CA ASP A 259 -8.62 10.07 -20.90
C ASP A 259 -9.62 9.74 -19.78
N SER A 260 -9.15 9.39 -18.59
CA SER A 260 -10.00 9.13 -17.41
C SER A 260 -10.48 10.41 -16.74
N ARG A 261 -9.77 11.53 -16.94
CA ARG A 261 -10.14 12.87 -16.43
C ARG A 261 -11.46 13.40 -17.02
N ALA A 262 -11.83 12.94 -18.21
CA ALA A 262 -13.02 13.41 -18.92
C ALA A 262 -14.32 12.67 -18.56
N ARG A 263 -14.24 11.47 -17.96
CA ARG A 263 -15.42 10.60 -17.75
C ARG A 263 -16.20 10.93 -16.47
N ASN A 264 -15.58 11.58 -15.47
CA ASN A 264 -16.23 11.90 -14.19
C ASN A 264 -17.07 13.19 -14.17
N VAL A 265 -17.24 13.89 -15.29
CA VAL A 265 -18.07 15.11 -15.34
C VAL A 265 -19.51 14.83 -15.81
N ARG A 266 -19.81 13.64 -16.35
CA ARG A 266 -21.17 13.27 -16.80
C ARG A 266 -21.43 11.77 -16.66
N GLY A 267 -22.16 11.35 -15.64
CA GLY A 267 -22.94 10.11 -15.74
C GLY A 267 -22.94 9.18 -14.52
N LEU A 268 -23.57 9.61 -13.43
CA LEU A 268 -24.47 8.71 -12.72
C LEU A 268 -25.89 9.08 -13.16
N LYS A 269 -26.33 8.52 -14.30
CA LYS A 269 -27.77 8.50 -14.60
C LYS A 269 -28.34 7.30 -13.86
N GLU A 270 -29.43 7.56 -13.14
CA GLU A 270 -30.20 6.65 -12.32
C GLU A 270 -30.45 5.28 -13.00
N PRO A 271 -30.51 4.19 -12.22
CA PRO A 271 -30.91 2.90 -12.75
C PRO A 271 -32.41 2.95 -13.12
N HIS A 272 -32.69 2.92 -14.42
CA HIS A 272 -34.03 2.60 -14.91
C HIS A 272 -34.31 1.13 -14.61
N PHE A 273 -35.08 0.87 -13.55
CA PHE A 273 -35.88 -0.35 -13.46
C PHE A 273 -36.97 -0.28 -14.54
N ARG A 274 -37.06 -1.32 -15.36
CA ARG A 274 -38.25 -1.60 -16.16
C ARG A 274 -38.93 -2.82 -15.58
N ASP A 275 -40.24 -2.69 -15.46
CA ASP A 275 -41.22 -3.69 -15.05
C ASP A 275 -41.21 -4.96 -15.92
#